data_AF-A0A7V5Q0V8-F1
#
_entry.id   AF-A0A7V5Q0V8-F1
#
_cell.length_a   1.000
_cell.length_b   1.000
_cell.length_c   1.000
_cell.angle_alpha   90.00
_cell.angle_beta   90.00
_cell.angle_gamma   90.00
#
_symmetry.space_group_name_H-M   'P 1'
#
loop_
_entity.id
_entity.type
_entity.pdbx_description
1 polymer ?
#
loop_
_entity_poly.entity_id
_entity_poly.type
_entity_poly.pdbx_seq_one_letter_code
_entity_poly.pdbx_strand_id
1 'polypeptide(L)'
;WNNRNLFKALSHAIQTHFRRREAPYPVERTLLVTGILDAAMDSRVQSGKWLETPHLAWRYTPKDFRAMREMGATWKRIPPGTPEPRWLDHADLHR
;
A
#
# COMPACT_ATOMS: atom_id res chain seq x y z
N TRP A 1 1.54 1.57 19.68
CA TRP A 1 0.25 1.94 20.30
C TRP A 1 -0.92 1.59 19.39
N ASN A 2 -1.37 2.39 18.41
CA ASN A 2 -2.53 2.05 17.56
C ASN A 2 -2.18 2.04 16.06
N ASN A 3 -1.49 1.00 15.57
CA ASN A 3 -1.17 0.83 14.14
C ASN A 3 -0.40 2.00 13.46
N ARG A 4 0.32 2.83 14.24
CA ARG A 4 0.96 4.08 13.78
C ARG A 4 2.03 3.92 12.66
N ASN A 5 2.46 2.70 12.36
CA ASN A 5 3.38 2.43 11.25
C ASN A 5 2.68 2.17 9.90
N LEU A 6 1.36 2.32 9.82
CA LEU A 6 0.58 2.01 8.62
C LEU A 6 1.13 2.70 7.36
N PHE A 7 1.57 3.95 7.50
CA PHE A 7 2.07 4.75 6.37
C PHE A 7 3.57 4.57 6.10
N LYS A 8 4.30 3.90 6.98
CA LYS A 8 5.76 3.79 6.92
C LYS A 8 6.24 3.19 5.60
N ALA A 9 5.61 2.11 5.16
CA ALA A 9 6.01 1.44 3.91
C ALA A 9 5.85 2.34 2.68
N LEU A 10 4.79 3.16 2.66
CA LEU A 10 4.55 4.11 1.58
C LEU A 10 5.58 5.25 1.59
N SER A 11 5.84 5.87 2.75
CA SER A 11 6.90 6.89 2.88
C SER A 11 8.27 6.37 2.44
N HIS A 12 8.64 5.17 2.87
CA HIS A 12 9.92 4.55 2.49
C HIS A 12 9.99 4.25 0.97
N ALA A 13 8.87 3.84 0.36
CA ALA A 13 8.79 3.63 -1.09
C ALA A 13 9.00 4.94 -1.86
N ILE A 14 8.32 6.02 -1.45
CA ILE A 14 8.46 7.35 -2.05
C ILE A 14 9.91 7.85 -1.95
N GLN A 15 10.50 7.78 -0.75
CA GLN A 15 11.90 8.16 -0.55
C GLN A 15 12.85 7.32 -1.42
N THR A 16 12.62 6.01 -1.52
CA THR A 16 13.45 5.13 -2.34
C THR A 16 13.34 5.46 -3.81
N HIS A 17 12.13 5.78 -4.28
CA HIS A 17 11.89 6.20 -5.66
C HIS A 17 12.74 7.41 -6.03
N PHE A 18 12.69 8.48 -5.22
CA PHE A 18 13.48 9.68 -5.46
C PHE A 18 14.99 9.42 -5.43
N ARG A 19 15.45 8.63 -4.45
CA ARG A 19 16.88 8.36 -4.29
C ARG A 19 17.46 7.48 -5.39
N ARG A 20 16.72 6.47 -5.84
CA ARG A 20 17.18 5.50 -6.85
C ARG A 20 16.78 5.88 -8.27
N ARG A 21 15.85 6.82 -8.43
CA ARG A 21 15.22 7.18 -9.71
C ARG A 21 14.58 5.98 -10.41
N GLU A 22 14.12 5.01 -9.62
CA GLU A 22 13.50 3.78 -10.09
C GLU A 22 12.19 3.56 -9.32
N ALA A 23 11.13 3.15 -10.00
CA ALA A 23 9.86 2.86 -9.36
C ALA A 23 9.99 1.62 -8.44
N PRO A 24 9.63 1.74 -7.14
CA PRO A 24 9.71 0.63 -6.19
C PRO A 24 8.67 -0.46 -6.48
N TYR A 25 7.61 -0.09 -7.19
CA TYR A 25 6.63 -1.01 -7.79
C TYR A 25 6.63 -0.82 -9.30
N PRO A 26 6.52 -1.90 -10.09
CA PRO A 26 6.26 -1.78 -11.52
C PRO A 26 4.94 -1.04 -11.75
N VAL A 27 4.91 -0.09 -12.69
CA VAL A 27 3.72 0.73 -13.02
C VAL A 27 2.57 -0.14 -13.54
N GLU A 28 2.92 -1.27 -14.12
CA GLU A 28 2.06 -2.35 -14.56
C GLU A 28 1.10 -2.80 -13.45
N ARG A 29 1.54 -2.78 -12.18
CA ARG A 29 0.65 -3.09 -11.04
C ARG A 29 -0.55 -2.15 -10.99
N THR A 30 -0.32 -0.86 -11.19
CA THR A 30 -1.38 0.14 -11.18
C THR A 30 -2.34 -0.14 -12.32
N LEU A 31 -1.83 -0.28 -13.55
CA LEU A 31 -2.65 -0.61 -14.72
C LEU A 31 -3.50 -1.86 -14.52
N LEU A 32 -2.91 -2.94 -13.99
CA LEU A 32 -3.62 -4.19 -13.76
C LEU A 32 -4.74 -4.04 -12.73
N VAL A 33 -4.44 -3.45 -11.57
CA VAL A 33 -5.41 -3.35 -10.48
C VAL A 33 -6.52 -2.36 -10.81
N THR A 34 -6.18 -1.20 -11.41
CA THR A 34 -7.20 -0.24 -11.81
C THR A 34 -8.03 -0.76 -12.98
N GLY A 35 -7.42 -1.45 -13.96
CA GLY A 35 -8.16 -2.04 -15.09
C GLY A 35 -9.08 -3.18 -14.68
N ILE A 36 -8.66 -4.05 -13.74
CA ILE A 36 -9.55 -5.08 -13.16
C ILE A 36 -10.73 -4.41 -12.45
N LEU A 37 -10.47 -3.38 -11.64
CA LEU A 37 -11.51 -2.65 -10.93
C LEU A 37 -12.51 -2.00 -11.91
N ASP A 38 -12.00 -1.37 -12.95
CA ASP A 38 -12.79 -0.73 -14.00
C ASP A 38 -13.72 -1.74 -14.70
N ALA A 39 -13.17 -2.87 -15.19
CA ALA A 39 -13.96 -3.93 -15.81
C ALA A 39 -15.00 -4.53 -14.84
N ALA A 40 -14.68 -4.64 -13.55
CA ALA A 40 -15.64 -5.12 -12.55
C ALA A 40 -16.79 -4.12 -12.33
N MET A 41 -16.51 -2.81 -12.34
CA MET A 41 -17.54 -1.77 -12.25
C MET A 41 -18.45 -1.78 -13.48
N ASP A 42 -17.89 -1.90 -14.68
CA ASP A 42 -18.65 -2.01 -15.92
C ASP A 42 -19.53 -3.26 -15.96
N SER A 43 -18.99 -4.41 -15.52
CA SER A 43 -19.75 -5.66 -15.43
C SER A 43 -20.92 -5.51 -14.47
N ARG A 44 -20.70 -4.88 -13.31
CA ARG A 44 -21.75 -4.64 -12.30
C ARG A 44 -22.89 -3.79 -12.84
N VAL A 45 -22.59 -2.73 -13.59
CA VAL A 45 -23.61 -1.87 -14.23
C VAL A 45 -24.40 -2.66 -15.29
N GLN A 46 -23.74 -3.60 -15.97
CA GLN A 46 -24.36 -4.51 -16.94
C GLN A 46 -24.95 -5.78 -16.31
N SER A 47 -25.46 -5.69 -15.08
CA SER A 47 -26.09 -6.81 -14.36
C SER A 47 -25.21 -8.06 -14.21
N GLY A 48 -23.90 -7.87 -14.06
CA GLY A 48 -22.93 -8.96 -13.89
C GLY A 48 -22.53 -9.67 -15.19
N LYS A 49 -22.73 -9.01 -16.34
CA LYS A 49 -22.32 -9.55 -17.65
C LYS A 49 -20.82 -9.84 -17.67
N TRP A 50 -20.45 -10.98 -18.27
CA TRP A 50 -19.06 -11.31 -18.56
C TRP A 50 -18.45 -10.31 -19.56
N LEU A 51 -17.29 -9.76 -19.21
CA LEU A 51 -16.53 -8.84 -20.06
C LEU A 51 -15.14 -9.42 -20.35
N GLU A 52 -14.78 -9.48 -21.63
CA GLU A 52 -13.42 -9.83 -22.01
C GLU A 52 -12.46 -8.66 -21.74
N THR A 53 -11.26 -8.97 -21.26
CA THR A 53 -10.24 -7.97 -20.92
C THR A 53 -8.91 -8.25 -21.64
N PRO A 54 -8.88 -8.27 -23.00
CA PRO A 54 -7.67 -8.60 -23.76
C PRO A 54 -6.51 -7.63 -23.48
N HIS A 55 -6.80 -6.37 -23.14
CA HIS A 55 -5.81 -5.37 -22.74
C HIS A 55 -5.15 -5.67 -21.37
N LEU A 56 -5.73 -6.58 -20.56
CA LEU A 56 -5.15 -7.08 -19.30
C LEU A 56 -4.51 -8.47 -19.45
N ALA A 57 -4.46 -9.03 -20.66
CA ALA A 57 -3.95 -10.38 -20.93
C ALA A 57 -2.41 -10.43 -20.95
N TRP A 58 -1.76 -9.92 -19.89
CA TRP A 58 -0.32 -9.91 -19.71
C TRP A 58 0.06 -10.31 -18.27
N ARG A 59 1.33 -10.67 -18.04
CA ARG A 59 1.80 -11.18 -16.75
C ARG A 59 2.45 -10.07 -15.92
N TYR A 60 1.99 -9.89 -14.68
CA TYR A 60 2.65 -9.03 -13.71
C TYR A 60 3.74 -9.79 -12.93
N THR A 61 4.98 -9.30 -13.02
CA THR A 61 6.10 -9.82 -12.24
C THR A 61 6.38 -8.90 -11.05
N PRO A 62 6.10 -9.32 -9.81
CA PRO A 62 6.39 -8.50 -8.63
C PRO A 62 7.90 -8.37 -8.37
N LYS A 63 8.32 -7.20 -7.88
CA LYS A 63 9.67 -6.98 -7.32
C LYS A 63 9.67 -7.27 -5.82
N ASP A 64 10.84 -7.59 -5.26
CA ASP A 64 11.01 -7.71 -3.81
C ASP A 64 10.84 -6.34 -3.12
N PHE A 65 9.74 -6.21 -2.38
CA PHE A 65 9.37 -4.97 -1.68
C PHE A 65 9.72 -5.01 -0.18
N ARG A 66 10.37 -6.07 0.32
CA ARG A 66 10.64 -6.24 1.76
C ARG A 66 11.48 -5.10 2.34
N ALA A 67 12.39 -4.52 1.56
CA ALA A 67 13.26 -3.42 1.99
C ALA A 67 12.48 -2.16 2.44
N MET A 68 11.24 -1.97 1.97
CA MET A 68 10.39 -0.83 2.35
C MET A 68 9.39 -1.18 3.45
N ARG A 69 9.17 -2.47 3.73
CA ARG A 69 8.16 -2.91 4.71
C ARG A 69 8.69 -2.88 6.13
N GLU A 70 7.79 -2.55 7.06
CA GLU A 70 7.98 -2.84 8.48
C GLU A 70 7.70 -4.35 8.68
N MET A 71 8.68 -5.09 9.18
CA MET A 71 8.63 -6.55 9.37
C MET A 71 8.61 -6.93 10.87
N GLY A 72 8.08 -6.05 11.71
CA GLY A 72 8.01 -6.21 13.17
C GLY A 72 9.25 -5.78 13.95
N ALA A 73 10.21 -5.11 13.30
CA ALA A 73 11.36 -4.51 13.97
C ALA A 73 10.94 -3.44 14.99
N THR A 74 9.87 -2.69 14.70
CA THR A 74 9.32 -1.72 15.66
C THR A 74 8.71 -2.42 16.88
N TRP A 75 8.00 -3.53 16.71
CA TRP A 75 7.38 -4.27 17.81
C TRP A 75 8.40 -4.92 18.75
N LYS A 76 9.61 -5.21 18.26
CA LYS A 76 10.75 -5.63 19.09
C LYS A 76 11.30 -4.49 19.95
N ARG A 77 11.21 -3.24 19.48
CA ARG A 77 11.68 -2.04 20.20
C ARG A 77 10.62 -1.45 21.11
N ILE A 78 9.35 -1.59 20.74
CA ILE A 78 8.19 -1.07 21.45
C ILE A 78 7.23 -2.26 21.63
N PRO A 79 7.45 -3.10 22.66
CA PRO A 79 6.60 -4.25 22.94
C PRO A 79 5.16 -3.84 23.27
N PRO A 80 4.20 -4.77 23.15
CA PRO A 80 2.85 -4.56 23.67
C PRO A 80 2.88 -4.14 25.14
N GLY A 81 2.05 -3.16 25.52
CA GLY A 81 1.94 -2.68 26.90
C GLY A 81 2.93 -1.60 27.34
N THR A 82 3.94 -1.26 26.53
CA THR A 82 4.72 -0.02 26.72
C THR A 82 3.76 1.21 26.79
N PRO A 83 3.94 2.17 27.69
CA PRO A 83 3.04 3.32 27.72
C PRO A 83 3.26 4.23 26.50
N GLU A 84 2.18 4.82 25.97
CA GLU A 84 2.31 5.90 24.99
C GLU A 84 2.95 7.12 25.65
N PRO A 85 3.89 7.83 24.98
CA PRO A 85 4.55 8.98 25.59
C PRO A 85 3.55 10.08 25.94
N ARG A 86 3.70 10.71 27.11
CA ARG A 86 2.76 11.72 27.63
C ARG A 86 2.61 12.97 26.74
N TRP A 87 3.64 13.33 25.98
CA TRP A 87 3.63 14.45 25.05
C TRP A 87 2.91 14.14 23.73
N LEU A 88 2.55 12.88 23.51
CA LEU A 88 1.77 12.41 22.39
C LEU A 88 0.28 12.43 22.78
N ASP A 89 -0.22 13.60 23.20
CA ASP A 89 -1.61 13.79 23.59
C ASP A 89 -2.52 13.75 22.35
N HIS A 90 -3.64 13.05 22.44
CA HIS A 90 -4.61 12.90 21.34
C HIS A 90 -5.61 14.06 21.27
N ALA A 91 -5.57 14.98 22.25
CA ALA A 91 -6.43 16.16 22.32
C ALA A 91 -6.25 17.12 21.12
N ASP A 92 -5.09 17.11 20.47
CA ASP A 92 -4.78 17.97 19.32
C ASP A 92 -5.23 17.39 17.96
N LEU A 93 -5.75 16.16 17.92
CA LEU A 93 -6.21 15.52 16.67
C LEU A 93 -7.64 15.92 16.25
N HIS A 94 -8.37 16.63 17.12
CA HIS A 94 -9.75 17.06 16.90
C HIS A 94 -9.93 18.59 16.90
N ARG A 95 -8.83 19.35 16.78
CA ARG A 95 -8.85 20.81 16.59
C ARG A 95 -8.40 21.14 15.17
#